data_AF-A0A832HM07-F1
#
_entry.id   AF-A0A832HM07-F1
#
_cell.length_a   1.000
_cell.length_b   1.000
_cell.length_c   1.000
_cell.angle_alpha   90.00
_cell.angle_beta   90.00
_cell.angle_gamma   90.00
#
_symmetry.space_group_name_H-M   'P 1'
#
loop_
_entity.id
_entity.type
_entity.pdbx_description
1 polymer ?
#
loop_
_entity_poly.entity_id
_entity_poly.type
_entity_poly.pdbx_seq_one_letter_code
_entity_poly.pdbx_strand_id
1 'polypeptide(L)'
;MDDIYCNAVEVHRRGCRSVASGFFSVTARVFMVVFAGLSGLHGVASTCLECHGDPSLTNTNANGETISLFVDEARLRASVHGTKTCVTCHADVTDAHPDDDIPVKSVQCGSCHTEAAISYESSVHGQKNSTGTRPYATCAECHGYHSVLPSTLPESSLHYARIAKTCGDCHPDAAAEYQQSVHGKALVEGRREAPTCTDCHPGHAVHLFGGESAQRISLEVCGRCHASESINTRFNLPADRVKSYFASYHGLASRFGKVRVAHCGSCHGNHLVLPRSDPRSDINPERLGTTCGKCHPGASAKFAMGRIHVDPVGKGRASDTGALVNHFVRRLYQVLIVVCIGLMAGHNALIFLRKALARRRTFARAILRMNGTQRCQHLLLLVSFVILALSGFALRHPGSWLSWLMVDSEPVRRWVHRSAAIVLGGTALWHLWYVLFSLEGRRLLGEFFPRVTDLRHLVSTLKGRHVRSSGATPAPKFSYVEKIEYWAVVWGITIMGVTGLMLWFKVEVTQWIPRWVVEVAGTIHYYEAVLATLAVVVWHLYHVIFDPDVYPMNWAWLDGYARERMSNEPVTTKNPDGSKDCD
;
A
#
# COMPACT_ATOMS: atom_id res chain seq x y z
N MET A 1 -48.60 -41.47 -7.75
CA MET A 1 -48.79 -40.09 -7.28
C MET A 1 -47.95 -39.19 -8.18
N ASP A 2 -48.42 -38.69 -9.32
CA ASP A 2 -49.79 -38.26 -9.68
C ASP A 2 -50.33 -37.30 -8.58
N ASP A 3 -50.62 -36.01 -8.77
CA ASP A 3 -50.66 -35.11 -9.93
C ASP A 3 -50.52 -33.64 -9.42
N ILE A 4 -50.31 -32.56 -10.20
CA ILE A 4 -50.30 -32.35 -11.67
C ILE A 4 -49.32 -31.21 -12.04
N TYR A 5 -48.98 -31.06 -13.32
CA TYR A 5 -48.47 -29.82 -13.95
C TYR A 5 -49.46 -29.43 -15.08
N CYS A 6 -49.51 -28.14 -15.47
CA CYS A 6 -50.33 -27.59 -16.58
C CYS A 6 -51.86 -27.57 -16.31
N ASN A 7 -52.61 -26.49 -16.60
CA ASN A 7 -52.72 -25.87 -17.92
C ASN A 7 -53.11 -24.38 -17.88
N ALA A 8 -52.90 -23.73 -19.02
CA ALA A 8 -53.37 -22.37 -19.31
C ALA A 8 -54.57 -22.40 -20.27
N VAL A 9 -55.15 -21.22 -20.54
CA VAL A 9 -56.02 -20.91 -21.71
C VAL A 9 -57.34 -21.70 -21.85
N GLU A 10 -58.38 -21.18 -21.22
CA GLU A 10 -59.80 -21.09 -21.66
C GLU A 10 -60.48 -20.32 -20.49
N VAL A 11 -61.34 -19.31 -20.62
CA VAL A 11 -62.51 -19.15 -21.48
C VAL A 11 -62.67 -17.69 -21.88
N HIS A 12 -62.45 -17.40 -23.17
CA HIS A 12 -62.98 -16.20 -23.82
C HIS A 12 -64.35 -16.57 -24.42
N ARG A 13 -65.32 -15.65 -24.41
CA ARG A 13 -66.66 -15.72 -25.07
C ARG A 13 -67.77 -16.49 -24.33
N ARG A 14 -68.51 -15.75 -23.48
CA ARG A 14 -69.98 -15.79 -23.25
C ARG A 14 -70.28 -14.68 -22.22
N GLY A 15 -71.17 -13.72 -22.44
CA GLY A 15 -71.86 -13.32 -23.66
C GLY A 15 -72.16 -11.82 -23.65
N CYS A 16 -72.24 -11.21 -24.83
CA CYS A 16 -72.63 -9.81 -24.99
C CYS A 16 -74.11 -9.75 -25.38
N ARG A 17 -74.96 -9.09 -24.56
CA ARG A 17 -76.19 -8.35 -24.89
C ARG A 17 -77.20 -8.35 -23.74
N SER A 18 -77.89 -7.21 -23.58
CA SER A 18 -78.86 -6.87 -22.52
C SER A 18 -78.23 -6.73 -21.11
N VAL A 19 -78.63 -5.77 -20.26
CA VAL A 19 -79.75 -4.82 -20.34
C VAL A 19 -79.23 -3.39 -20.12
N ALA A 20 -79.49 -2.50 -21.09
CA ALA A 20 -79.23 -1.07 -20.97
C ALA A 20 -80.50 -0.33 -20.49
N SER A 21 -80.74 -0.32 -19.16
CA SER A 21 -81.75 0.54 -18.53
C SER A 21 -81.53 0.58 -17.02
N GLY A 22 -81.15 1.75 -16.47
CA GLY A 22 -80.93 1.93 -15.02
C GLY A 22 -79.83 2.94 -14.64
N PHE A 23 -79.00 3.38 -15.60
CA PHE A 23 -77.79 4.17 -15.34
C PHE A 23 -78.00 5.68 -15.09
N PHE A 24 -79.24 6.15 -14.89
CA PHE A 24 -79.59 7.58 -14.99
C PHE A 24 -80.22 8.23 -13.74
N SER A 25 -80.26 7.55 -12.58
CA SER A 25 -80.97 8.08 -11.38
C SER A 25 -80.13 8.15 -10.09
N VAL A 26 -78.89 7.65 -10.06
CA VAL A 26 -78.07 7.58 -8.83
C VAL A 26 -76.89 8.57 -8.83
N THR A 27 -76.41 8.98 -10.00
CA THR A 27 -75.25 9.90 -10.14
C THR A 27 -75.51 11.33 -9.66
N ALA A 28 -76.76 11.79 -9.65
CA ALA A 28 -77.11 13.17 -9.30
C ALA A 28 -77.07 13.48 -7.78
N ARG A 29 -77.16 12.49 -6.89
CA ARG A 29 -77.19 12.71 -5.42
C ARG A 29 -75.85 12.51 -4.71
N VAL A 30 -74.89 11.82 -5.32
CA VAL A 30 -73.52 11.73 -4.78
C VAL A 30 -72.72 13.01 -5.06
N PHE A 31 -72.98 13.67 -6.20
CA PHE A 31 -72.23 14.86 -6.63
C PHE A 31 -72.44 16.09 -5.72
N MET A 32 -73.59 16.22 -5.07
CA MET A 32 -73.89 17.36 -4.19
C MET A 32 -73.27 17.27 -2.78
N VAL A 33 -72.91 16.06 -2.32
CA VAL A 33 -72.29 15.87 -0.99
C VAL A 33 -70.76 16.06 -1.04
N VAL A 34 -70.14 15.75 -2.18
CA VAL A 34 -68.67 15.92 -2.36
C VAL A 34 -68.29 17.40 -2.48
N PHE A 35 -69.12 18.25 -3.10
CA PHE A 35 -68.79 19.68 -3.27
C PHE A 35 -68.93 20.52 -1.99
N ALA A 36 -69.68 20.09 -0.99
CA ALA A 36 -69.80 20.79 0.29
C ALA A 36 -68.57 20.63 1.21
N GLY A 37 -67.70 19.64 0.95
CA GLY A 37 -66.50 19.36 1.76
C GLY A 37 -65.23 20.11 1.34
N LEU A 38 -65.23 20.80 0.20
CA LEU A 38 -64.02 21.39 -0.40
C LEU A 38 -63.76 22.86 -0.04
N SER A 39 -64.76 23.56 0.51
CA SER A 39 -64.62 24.97 0.92
C SER A 39 -63.92 25.18 2.27
N GLY A 40 -63.69 24.11 3.05
CA GLY A 40 -63.15 24.19 4.42
C GLY A 40 -61.62 24.11 4.56
N LEU A 41 -60.88 23.78 3.48
CA LEU A 41 -59.43 23.52 3.55
C LEU A 41 -58.54 24.69 3.08
N HIS A 42 -59.13 25.82 2.69
CA HIS A 42 -58.38 26.99 2.19
C HIS A 42 -58.07 28.06 3.26
N GLY A 43 -58.53 27.89 4.50
CA GLY A 43 -58.63 29.00 5.48
C GLY A 43 -57.45 29.26 6.43
N VAL A 44 -56.33 28.52 6.36
CA VAL A 44 -55.21 28.66 7.33
C VAL A 44 -53.82 28.79 6.66
N ALA A 45 -53.76 28.75 5.33
CA ALA A 45 -52.55 29.11 4.58
C ALA A 45 -52.59 30.57 4.10
N SER A 46 -53.76 31.21 4.11
CA SER A 46 -53.98 32.53 3.53
C SER A 46 -53.55 33.68 4.43
N THR A 47 -53.79 33.60 5.74
CA THR A 47 -53.62 34.73 6.68
C THR A 47 -52.18 35.20 6.81
N CYS A 48 -51.21 34.29 6.93
CA CYS A 48 -49.79 34.66 7.00
C CYS A 48 -49.33 35.41 5.73
N LEU A 49 -49.86 35.03 4.57
CA LEU A 49 -49.49 35.63 3.28
C LEU A 49 -50.15 36.99 3.01
N GLU A 50 -51.12 37.43 3.81
CA GLU A 50 -51.67 38.79 3.74
C GLU A 50 -50.59 39.84 4.03
N CYS A 51 -49.67 39.55 4.95
CA CYS A 51 -48.47 40.35 5.22
C CYS A 51 -47.23 39.81 4.49
N HIS A 52 -46.92 38.52 4.64
CA HIS A 52 -45.69 37.93 4.08
C HIS A 52 -45.71 37.77 2.56
N GLY A 53 -46.85 37.97 1.89
CA GLY A 53 -46.95 38.03 0.44
C GLY A 53 -46.50 39.37 -0.17
N ASP A 54 -46.20 40.40 0.64
CA ASP A 54 -45.71 41.70 0.16
C ASP A 54 -44.17 41.68 -0.06
N PRO A 55 -43.68 41.90 -1.30
CA PRO A 55 -42.24 41.97 -1.59
C PRO A 55 -41.50 43.11 -0.88
N SER A 56 -42.22 44.13 -0.40
CA SER A 56 -41.67 45.29 0.32
C SER A 56 -41.53 45.05 1.83
N LEU A 57 -42.10 43.95 2.36
CA LEU A 57 -42.02 43.65 3.79
C LEU A 57 -40.59 43.32 4.21
N THR A 58 -40.07 44.12 5.13
CA THR A 58 -38.71 43.99 5.69
C THR A 58 -38.73 44.19 7.20
N ASN A 59 -37.72 43.64 7.87
CA ASN A 59 -37.47 43.86 9.29
C ASN A 59 -35.94 44.00 9.51
N THR A 60 -35.52 44.48 10.67
CA THR A 60 -34.12 44.60 11.04
C THR A 60 -33.71 43.39 11.88
N ASN A 61 -32.66 42.66 11.46
CA ASN A 61 -32.15 41.53 12.23
C ASN A 61 -31.40 41.99 13.49
N ALA A 62 -31.03 41.04 14.36
CA ALA A 62 -30.29 41.32 15.59
C ALA A 62 -28.90 41.98 15.39
N ASN A 63 -28.38 42.01 14.16
CA ASN A 63 -27.11 42.66 13.79
C ASN A 63 -27.32 44.09 13.25
N GLY A 64 -28.56 44.58 13.14
CA GLY A 64 -28.88 45.89 12.56
C GLY A 64 -29.05 45.89 11.02
N GLU A 65 -29.12 44.73 10.38
CA GLU A 65 -29.23 44.60 8.92
C GLU A 65 -30.70 44.43 8.49
N THR A 66 -31.12 45.15 7.45
CA THR A 66 -32.47 44.99 6.88
C THR A 66 -32.58 43.66 6.12
N ILE A 67 -33.47 42.79 6.58
CA ILE A 67 -33.82 41.51 5.96
C ILE A 67 -35.23 41.57 5.37
N SER A 68 -35.46 40.89 4.24
CA SER A 68 -36.82 40.74 3.69
C SER A 68 -37.55 39.60 4.41
N LEU A 69 -38.83 39.82 4.69
CA LEU A 69 -39.75 38.81 5.25
C LEU A 69 -40.70 38.24 4.18
N PHE A 70 -40.48 38.57 2.90
CA PHE A 70 -41.33 38.14 1.79
C PHE A 70 -41.25 36.62 1.53
N VAL A 71 -42.41 36.02 1.23
CA VAL A 71 -42.58 34.61 0.88
C VAL A 71 -43.31 34.50 -0.46
N ASP A 72 -42.57 34.05 -1.48
CA ASP A 72 -43.14 33.67 -2.78
C ASP A 72 -43.93 32.36 -2.63
N GLU A 73 -45.27 32.47 -2.52
CA GLU A 73 -46.16 31.32 -2.36
C GLU A 73 -46.02 30.31 -3.52
N ALA A 74 -45.81 30.78 -4.75
CA ALA A 74 -45.68 29.89 -5.91
C ALA A 74 -44.41 29.04 -5.81
N ARG A 75 -43.29 29.62 -5.35
CA ARG A 75 -42.06 28.85 -5.04
C ARG A 75 -42.23 27.89 -3.89
N LEU A 76 -42.94 28.29 -2.83
CA LEU A 76 -43.21 27.41 -1.69
C LEU A 76 -44.06 26.21 -2.11
N ARG A 77 -45.15 26.44 -2.85
CA ARG A 77 -46.02 25.38 -3.40
C ARG A 77 -45.29 24.46 -4.39
N ALA A 78 -44.26 24.96 -5.09
CA ALA A 78 -43.40 24.16 -5.97
C ALA A 78 -42.29 23.39 -5.24
N SER A 79 -42.07 23.62 -3.94
CA SER A 79 -41.07 22.92 -3.14
C SER A 79 -41.54 21.52 -2.72
N VAL A 80 -40.61 20.69 -2.23
CA VAL A 80 -40.93 19.38 -1.62
C VAL A 80 -41.84 19.48 -0.39
N HIS A 81 -41.98 20.69 0.19
CA HIS A 81 -42.86 20.98 1.33
C HIS A 81 -44.12 21.77 0.95
N GLY A 82 -44.44 21.90 -0.35
CA GLY A 82 -45.54 22.74 -0.85
C GLY A 82 -46.96 22.36 -0.38
N THR A 83 -47.13 21.26 0.35
CA THR A 83 -48.38 20.84 0.99
C THR A 83 -48.42 21.09 2.51
N LYS A 84 -47.39 21.73 3.08
CA LYS A 84 -47.30 22.08 4.51
C LYS A 84 -47.80 23.51 4.76
N THR A 85 -48.30 23.76 5.97
CA THR A 85 -48.67 25.11 6.43
C THR A 85 -47.45 25.83 7.00
N CYS A 86 -47.47 27.17 7.03
CA CYS A 86 -46.37 27.99 7.58
C CYS A 86 -45.97 27.56 9.00
N VAL A 87 -46.96 27.40 9.89
CA VAL A 87 -46.78 26.96 11.29
C VAL A 87 -46.31 25.50 11.43
N THR A 88 -46.30 24.69 10.36
CA THR A 88 -45.66 23.36 10.39
C THR A 88 -44.14 23.48 10.52
N CYS A 89 -43.55 24.51 9.90
CA CYS A 89 -42.11 24.79 9.95
C CYS A 89 -41.77 25.83 11.03
N HIS A 90 -42.62 26.84 11.19
CA HIS A 90 -42.54 27.87 12.21
C HIS A 90 -43.42 27.51 13.41
N ALA A 91 -43.11 26.38 14.07
CA ALA A 91 -43.91 25.81 15.16
C ALA A 91 -43.87 26.64 16.47
N ASP A 92 -43.07 27.71 16.51
CA ASP A 92 -42.98 28.68 17.60
C ASP A 92 -43.85 29.94 17.38
N VAL A 93 -44.47 30.10 16.20
CA VAL A 93 -45.42 31.18 15.91
C VAL A 93 -46.77 30.89 16.57
N THR A 94 -47.38 31.92 17.15
CA THR A 94 -48.71 31.86 17.77
C THR A 94 -49.68 32.83 17.10
N ASP A 95 -50.97 32.70 17.38
CA ASP A 95 -52.02 33.61 16.86
C ASP A 95 -51.86 35.07 17.35
N ALA A 96 -50.95 35.36 18.28
CA ALA A 96 -50.62 36.71 18.72
C ALA A 96 -49.59 37.42 17.82
N HIS A 97 -48.96 36.70 16.88
CA HIS A 97 -48.01 37.28 15.94
C HIS A 97 -48.76 38.12 14.87
N PRO A 98 -48.32 39.37 14.55
CA PRO A 98 -47.05 39.99 14.94
C PRO A 98 -47.12 40.93 16.17
N ASP A 99 -48.29 41.09 16.80
CA ASP A 99 -48.51 42.02 17.91
C ASP A 99 -47.80 41.61 19.22
N ASP A 100 -47.25 40.40 19.28
CA ASP A 100 -46.44 39.91 20.40
C ASP A 100 -45.00 40.48 20.44
N ASP A 101 -44.53 41.11 19.36
CA ASP A 101 -43.15 41.61 19.17
C ASP A 101 -42.07 40.53 19.45
N ILE A 102 -42.41 39.25 19.26
CA ILE A 102 -41.48 38.13 19.43
C ILE A 102 -40.90 37.73 18.05
N PRO A 103 -39.57 37.85 17.84
CA PRO A 103 -38.95 37.39 16.60
C PRO A 103 -39.08 35.88 16.42
N VAL A 104 -39.62 35.46 15.28
CA VAL A 104 -39.75 34.05 14.89
C VAL A 104 -38.37 33.40 14.78
N LYS A 105 -38.22 32.21 15.35
CA LYS A 105 -36.94 31.47 15.36
C LYS A 105 -36.69 30.80 14.00
N SER A 106 -35.42 30.51 13.75
CA SER A 106 -34.99 29.74 12.59
C SER A 106 -35.62 28.33 12.58
N VAL A 107 -36.15 27.92 11.43
CA VAL A 107 -36.83 26.63 11.24
C VAL A 107 -35.92 25.45 11.59
N GLN A 108 -36.38 24.59 12.49
CA GLN A 108 -35.64 23.41 12.93
C GLN A 108 -35.98 22.18 12.07
N CYS A 109 -35.36 22.07 10.89
CA CYS A 109 -35.56 20.96 9.95
C CYS A 109 -35.34 19.58 10.59
N GLY A 110 -34.45 19.48 11.58
CA GLY A 110 -34.12 18.23 12.28
C GLY A 110 -35.27 17.63 13.11
N SER A 111 -36.32 18.41 13.42
CA SER A 111 -37.53 17.90 14.10
C SER A 111 -38.27 16.84 13.28
N CYS A 112 -38.19 16.90 11.95
CA CYS A 112 -38.72 15.89 11.03
C CYS A 112 -37.62 15.10 10.31
N HIS A 113 -36.44 15.68 10.10
CA HIS A 113 -35.29 15.04 9.42
C HIS A 113 -34.19 14.62 10.43
N THR A 114 -34.56 13.80 11.41
CA THR A 114 -33.72 13.43 12.56
C THR A 114 -32.39 12.80 12.15
N GLU A 115 -32.37 11.83 11.23
CA GLU A 115 -31.15 11.17 10.76
C GLU A 115 -30.17 12.15 10.08
N ALA A 116 -30.70 13.05 9.24
CA ALA A 116 -29.91 14.07 8.56
C ALA A 116 -29.36 15.11 9.54
N ALA A 117 -30.12 15.46 10.59
CA ALA A 117 -29.68 16.36 11.66
C ALA A 117 -28.54 15.73 12.49
N ILE A 118 -28.70 14.48 12.95
CA ILE A 118 -27.66 13.75 13.69
C ILE A 118 -26.36 13.64 12.85
N SER A 119 -26.50 13.32 11.55
CA SER A 119 -25.36 13.32 10.64
C SER A 119 -24.70 14.71 10.58
N TYR A 120 -25.50 15.76 10.35
CA TYR A 120 -25.03 17.14 10.21
C TYR A 120 -24.33 17.65 11.48
N GLU A 121 -24.87 17.35 12.66
CA GLU A 121 -24.28 17.70 13.96
C GLU A 121 -22.89 17.04 14.14
N SER A 122 -22.70 15.83 13.61
CA SER A 122 -21.39 15.16 13.61
C SER A 122 -20.37 15.77 12.62
N SER A 123 -20.85 16.53 11.62
CA SER A 123 -20.00 17.17 10.60
C SER A 123 -19.25 18.40 11.14
N VAL A 124 -18.21 18.84 10.43
CA VAL A 124 -17.46 20.05 10.80
C VAL A 124 -18.30 21.33 10.69
N HIS A 125 -19.38 21.34 9.92
CA HIS A 125 -20.30 22.48 9.87
C HIS A 125 -21.19 22.53 11.12
N GLY A 126 -21.80 21.41 11.51
CA GLY A 126 -22.62 21.31 12.72
C GLY A 126 -21.83 21.58 14.00
N GLN A 127 -20.70 20.90 14.17
CA GLN A 127 -19.80 21.10 15.33
C GLN A 127 -19.31 22.54 15.47
N LYS A 128 -19.13 23.26 14.34
CA LYS A 128 -18.67 24.65 14.39
C LYS A 128 -19.80 25.62 14.67
N ASN A 129 -20.99 25.40 14.10
CA ASN A 129 -22.18 26.18 14.44
C ASN A 129 -22.54 26.08 15.93
N SER A 130 -22.38 24.92 16.57
CA SER A 130 -22.63 24.78 18.02
C SER A 130 -21.59 25.45 18.92
N THR A 131 -20.44 25.87 18.39
CA THR A 131 -19.35 26.53 19.16
C THR A 131 -19.21 28.04 18.92
N GLY A 132 -20.10 28.62 18.11
CA GLY A 132 -20.43 30.06 18.11
C GLY A 132 -19.26 31.05 17.98
N THR A 133 -18.78 31.31 16.77
CA THR A 133 -17.94 32.50 16.47
C THR A 133 -18.13 33.10 15.07
N ARG A 134 -18.66 32.34 14.11
CA ARG A 134 -19.10 32.76 12.77
C ARG A 134 -20.23 31.83 12.29
N PRO A 135 -21.11 32.26 11.37
CA PRO A 135 -22.07 31.35 10.74
C PRO A 135 -21.34 30.35 9.82
N TYR A 136 -21.67 29.07 9.95
CA TYR A 136 -21.26 27.99 9.06
C TYR A 136 -22.49 27.40 8.35
N ALA A 137 -22.27 26.75 7.20
CA ALA A 137 -23.31 26.16 6.34
C ALA A 137 -24.46 25.49 7.11
N THR A 138 -25.64 26.13 7.17
CA THR A 138 -26.86 25.56 7.76
C THR A 138 -27.63 24.68 6.76
N CYS A 139 -28.71 24.03 7.22
CA CYS A 139 -29.60 23.26 6.34
C CYS A 139 -30.14 24.11 5.17
N ALA A 140 -30.59 25.34 5.46
CA ALA A 140 -31.22 26.21 4.47
C ALA A 140 -30.21 26.84 3.49
N GLU A 141 -28.97 27.07 3.91
CA GLU A 141 -27.89 27.54 3.00
C GLU A 141 -27.56 26.51 1.91
N CYS A 142 -27.72 25.21 2.19
CA CYS A 142 -27.53 24.14 1.22
C CYS A 142 -28.82 23.77 0.44
N HIS A 143 -29.96 23.67 1.12
CA HIS A 143 -31.23 23.18 0.54
C HIS A 143 -32.17 24.28 0.04
N GLY A 144 -31.95 25.53 0.44
CA GLY A 144 -32.89 26.65 0.29
C GLY A 144 -33.84 26.82 1.48
N TYR A 145 -34.53 27.96 1.50
CA TYR A 145 -35.53 28.32 2.52
C TYR A 145 -36.93 27.87 2.03
N HIS A 146 -37.82 28.80 1.64
CA HIS A 146 -39.14 28.49 1.05
C HIS A 146 -39.09 27.99 -0.41
N SER A 147 -38.01 27.30 -0.79
CA SER A 147 -37.80 26.80 -2.16
C SER A 147 -36.92 25.54 -2.17
N VAL A 148 -37.15 24.62 -1.23
CA VAL A 148 -36.43 23.33 -1.19
C VAL A 148 -36.86 22.46 -2.38
N LEU A 149 -35.96 22.28 -3.34
CA LEU A 149 -36.18 21.49 -4.56
C LEU A 149 -35.44 20.14 -4.50
N PRO A 150 -36.05 19.04 -4.98
CA PRO A 150 -35.37 17.75 -5.04
C PRO A 150 -34.14 17.82 -5.95
N SER A 151 -33.06 17.14 -5.58
CA SER A 151 -31.76 17.17 -6.27
C SER A 151 -31.78 16.65 -7.72
N THR A 152 -32.90 16.06 -8.16
CA THR A 152 -33.14 15.63 -9.54
C THR A 152 -33.50 16.79 -10.48
N LEU A 153 -33.98 17.92 -9.96
CA LEU A 153 -34.31 19.10 -10.78
C LEU A 153 -33.07 19.95 -11.08
N PRO A 154 -32.84 20.37 -12.33
CA PRO A 154 -31.71 21.24 -12.70
C PRO A 154 -31.62 22.55 -11.91
N GLU A 155 -32.73 23.02 -11.34
CA GLU A 155 -32.86 24.25 -10.56
C GLU A 155 -32.39 24.10 -9.11
N SER A 156 -32.38 22.87 -8.56
CA SER A 156 -31.96 22.61 -7.18
C SER A 156 -30.49 22.96 -6.96
N SER A 157 -30.17 23.64 -5.85
CA SER A 157 -28.78 23.84 -5.39
C SER A 157 -28.00 22.52 -5.30
N LEU A 158 -28.70 21.44 -4.91
CA LEU A 158 -28.14 20.10 -4.73
C LEU A 158 -28.14 19.25 -6.01
N HIS A 159 -28.54 19.81 -7.15
CA HIS A 159 -28.39 19.14 -8.44
C HIS A 159 -26.91 18.89 -8.75
N TYR A 160 -26.55 17.73 -9.31
CA TYR A 160 -25.14 17.31 -9.48
C TYR A 160 -24.27 18.35 -10.21
N ALA A 161 -24.83 19.07 -11.19
CA ALA A 161 -24.13 20.13 -11.94
C ALA A 161 -23.99 21.47 -11.18
N ARG A 162 -24.71 21.64 -10.05
CA ARG A 162 -24.72 22.85 -9.21
C ARG A 162 -24.00 22.68 -7.87
N ILE A 163 -23.76 21.46 -7.40
CA ILE A 163 -23.04 21.16 -6.14
C ILE A 163 -21.74 21.97 -6.00
N ALA A 164 -20.93 22.07 -7.06
CA ALA A 164 -19.68 22.83 -7.04
C ALA A 164 -19.89 24.35 -6.85
N LYS A 165 -21.04 24.90 -7.29
CA LYS A 165 -21.44 26.28 -7.01
C LYS A 165 -21.90 26.42 -5.56
N THR A 166 -22.81 25.55 -5.08
CA THR A 166 -23.34 25.62 -3.71
C THR A 166 -22.26 25.45 -2.65
N CYS A 167 -21.27 24.58 -2.85
CA CYS A 167 -20.08 24.57 -1.98
C CYS A 167 -19.20 25.81 -2.18
N GLY A 168 -19.11 26.33 -3.41
CA GLY A 168 -18.33 27.50 -3.79
C GLY A 168 -18.82 28.83 -3.23
N ASP A 169 -20.10 28.94 -2.90
CA ASP A 169 -20.68 30.14 -2.27
C ASP A 169 -20.01 30.44 -0.89
N CYS A 170 -19.48 29.42 -0.21
CA CYS A 170 -18.64 29.56 0.99
C CYS A 170 -17.17 29.11 0.82
N HIS A 171 -16.86 28.31 -0.21
CA HIS A 171 -15.51 27.80 -0.51
C HIS A 171 -15.06 28.14 -1.94
N PRO A 172 -14.92 29.44 -2.30
CA PRO A 172 -14.69 29.87 -3.67
C PRO A 172 -13.40 29.29 -4.27
N ASP A 173 -12.31 29.23 -3.50
CA ASP A 173 -11.02 28.69 -3.95
C ASP A 173 -11.13 27.19 -4.31
N ALA A 174 -11.77 26.40 -3.45
CA ALA A 174 -11.94 24.96 -3.67
C ALA A 174 -12.84 24.67 -4.89
N ALA A 175 -13.90 25.47 -5.08
CA ALA A 175 -14.75 25.38 -6.25
C ALA A 175 -14.01 25.76 -7.55
N ALA A 176 -13.23 26.85 -7.52
CA ALA A 176 -12.43 27.29 -8.67
C ALA A 176 -11.31 26.29 -9.04
N GLU A 177 -10.68 25.65 -8.04
CA GLU A 177 -9.74 24.55 -8.24
C GLU A 177 -10.43 23.32 -8.84
N TYR A 178 -11.56 22.90 -8.27
CA TYR A 178 -12.33 21.75 -8.73
C TYR A 178 -12.80 21.91 -10.18
N GLN A 179 -13.31 23.09 -10.56
CA GLN A 179 -13.75 23.38 -11.93
C GLN A 179 -12.62 23.27 -12.97
N GLN A 180 -11.38 23.56 -12.58
CA GLN A 180 -10.20 23.41 -13.44
C GLN A 180 -9.68 21.97 -13.55
N SER A 181 -10.07 21.12 -12.61
CA SER A 181 -9.65 19.71 -12.54
C SER A 181 -10.20 18.85 -13.67
N VAL A 182 -9.65 17.64 -13.84
CA VAL A 182 -10.18 16.63 -14.76
C VAL A 182 -11.60 16.19 -14.41
N HIS A 183 -11.99 16.22 -13.13
CA HIS A 183 -13.33 15.85 -12.69
C HIS A 183 -14.34 16.96 -12.99
N GLY A 184 -14.02 18.22 -12.65
CA GLY A 184 -14.88 19.37 -12.96
C GLY A 184 -15.11 19.54 -14.47
N LYS A 185 -14.07 19.39 -15.28
CA LYS A 185 -14.19 19.40 -16.75
C LYS A 185 -15.06 18.25 -17.28
N ALA A 186 -14.84 17.04 -16.79
CA ALA A 186 -15.67 15.88 -17.15
C ALA A 186 -17.15 16.07 -16.78
N LEU A 187 -17.45 16.72 -15.65
CA LEU A 187 -18.80 17.05 -15.23
C LEU A 187 -19.49 18.03 -16.21
N VAL A 188 -18.76 19.07 -16.64
CA VAL A 188 -19.22 20.06 -17.64
C VAL A 188 -19.40 19.43 -19.03
N GLU A 189 -18.59 18.42 -19.39
CA GLU A 189 -18.82 17.57 -20.58
C GLU A 189 -20.05 16.64 -20.45
N GLY A 190 -20.79 16.69 -19.34
CA GLY A 190 -22.00 15.88 -19.10
C GLY A 190 -21.73 14.47 -18.59
N ARG A 191 -20.49 14.12 -18.21
CA ARG A 191 -20.14 12.80 -17.67
C ARG A 191 -20.58 12.72 -16.20
N ARG A 192 -21.78 12.17 -15.97
CA ARG A 192 -22.39 12.04 -14.63
C ARG A 192 -21.60 11.16 -13.66
N GLU A 193 -20.68 10.36 -14.17
CA GLU A 193 -19.78 9.51 -13.38
C GLU A 193 -18.54 10.25 -12.87
N ALA A 194 -18.35 11.53 -13.25
CA ALA A 194 -17.32 12.39 -12.68
C ALA A 194 -17.70 12.79 -11.24
N PRO A 195 -16.83 12.58 -10.24
CA PRO A 195 -17.15 12.87 -8.86
C PRO A 195 -17.29 14.38 -8.62
N THR A 196 -18.32 14.74 -7.88
CA THR A 196 -18.62 16.10 -7.38
C THR A 196 -18.03 16.30 -5.98
N CYS A 197 -18.24 17.49 -5.40
CA CYS A 197 -17.82 17.76 -4.02
C CYS A 197 -18.38 16.74 -3.02
N THR A 198 -19.63 16.28 -3.20
CA THR A 198 -20.29 15.36 -2.27
C THR A 198 -19.83 13.91 -2.37
N ASP A 199 -19.24 13.52 -3.51
CA ASP A 199 -18.67 12.18 -3.69
C ASP A 199 -17.34 12.01 -2.92
N CYS A 200 -16.64 13.13 -2.67
CA CYS A 200 -15.46 13.17 -1.82
C CYS A 200 -15.77 13.57 -0.38
N HIS A 201 -16.69 14.52 -0.15
CA HIS A 201 -17.10 15.01 1.17
C HIS A 201 -18.59 14.74 1.41
N PRO A 202 -18.98 13.72 2.18
CA PRO A 202 -20.40 13.37 2.37
C PRO A 202 -21.24 14.57 2.82
N GLY A 203 -22.30 14.91 2.09
CA GLY A 203 -22.98 16.22 2.22
C GLY A 203 -23.50 16.56 3.62
N HIS A 204 -24.07 15.58 4.34
CA HIS A 204 -24.47 15.73 5.75
C HIS A 204 -23.41 15.23 6.75
N ALA A 205 -22.28 14.68 6.31
CA ALA A 205 -21.19 14.19 7.17
C ALA A 205 -19.84 14.68 6.64
N VAL A 206 -19.74 16.00 6.43
CA VAL A 206 -18.52 16.65 5.96
C VAL A 206 -17.47 16.58 7.07
N HIS A 207 -16.37 15.89 6.80
CA HIS A 207 -15.22 15.80 7.70
C HIS A 207 -13.94 16.31 7.02
N LEU A 208 -12.98 16.78 7.82
CA LEU A 208 -11.65 17.15 7.35
C LEU A 208 -10.74 15.90 7.35
N PHE A 209 -10.19 15.56 6.19
CA PHE A 209 -9.29 14.40 6.03
C PHE A 209 -7.91 14.55 6.70
N GLY A 210 -7.62 15.68 7.37
CA GLY A 210 -6.29 15.98 7.92
C GLY A 210 -5.81 15.11 9.09
N GLY A 211 -6.73 14.40 9.76
CA GLY A 211 -6.41 13.44 10.83
C GLY A 211 -6.51 11.97 10.42
N GLU A 212 -6.94 11.68 9.19
CA GLU A 212 -7.22 10.33 8.74
C GLU A 212 -5.95 9.56 8.34
N SER A 213 -6.02 8.23 8.38
CA SER A 213 -4.94 7.43 7.80
C SER A 213 -4.87 7.64 6.29
N ALA A 214 -3.65 7.74 5.75
CA ALA A 214 -3.42 7.82 4.30
C ALA A 214 -4.06 6.66 3.52
N GLN A 215 -4.28 5.52 4.19
CA GLN A 215 -5.01 4.36 3.65
C GLN A 215 -6.49 4.65 3.46
N ARG A 216 -7.15 5.18 4.48
CA ARG A 216 -8.58 5.52 4.44
C ARG A 216 -8.86 6.51 3.32
N ILE A 217 -8.08 7.59 3.24
CA ILE A 217 -8.16 8.59 2.15
C ILE A 217 -7.96 7.92 0.77
N SER A 218 -6.96 7.04 0.63
CA SER A 218 -6.66 6.40 -0.65
C SER A 218 -7.71 5.36 -1.08
N LEU A 219 -8.38 4.68 -0.15
CA LEU A 219 -9.38 3.65 -0.43
C LEU A 219 -10.79 4.20 -0.55
N GLU A 220 -11.25 4.97 0.43
CA GLU A 220 -12.66 5.36 0.56
C GLU A 220 -13.02 6.55 -0.34
N VAL A 221 -12.09 7.49 -0.56
CA VAL A 221 -12.31 8.67 -1.41
C VAL A 221 -11.92 8.35 -2.86
N CYS A 222 -10.62 8.20 -3.15
CA CYS A 222 -10.16 7.97 -4.52
C CYS A 222 -10.40 6.53 -4.99
N GLY A 223 -10.15 5.55 -4.12
CA GLY A 223 -10.20 4.13 -4.44
C GLY A 223 -11.60 3.64 -4.81
N ARG A 224 -12.65 4.16 -4.19
CA ARG A 224 -14.06 3.82 -4.46
C ARG A 224 -14.42 3.91 -5.95
N CYS A 225 -13.90 4.92 -6.65
CA CYS A 225 -14.11 5.07 -8.10
C CYS A 225 -12.97 4.47 -8.92
N HIS A 226 -11.69 4.71 -8.57
CA HIS A 226 -10.56 4.25 -9.38
C HIS A 226 -10.26 2.74 -9.29
N ALA A 227 -10.76 2.04 -8.27
CA ALA A 227 -10.76 0.58 -8.22
C ALA A 227 -12.06 -0.04 -8.76
N SER A 228 -13.07 0.77 -9.13
CA SER A 228 -14.36 0.26 -9.60
C SER A 228 -14.23 -0.36 -10.98
N GLU A 229 -14.54 -1.64 -11.09
CA GLU A 229 -14.54 -2.38 -12.36
C GLU A 229 -15.56 -1.81 -13.37
N SER A 230 -16.70 -1.31 -12.90
CA SER A 230 -17.73 -0.73 -13.79
C SER A 230 -17.28 0.57 -14.44
N ILE A 231 -16.64 1.47 -13.67
CA ILE A 231 -16.06 2.71 -14.18
C ILE A 231 -14.86 2.40 -15.09
N ASN A 232 -13.97 1.53 -14.64
CA ASN A 232 -12.76 1.18 -15.39
C ASN A 232 -13.09 0.52 -16.74
N THR A 233 -14.08 -0.37 -16.79
CA THR A 233 -14.54 -1.01 -18.04
C THR A 233 -15.22 -0.01 -18.96
N ARG A 234 -16.16 0.80 -18.44
CA ARG A 234 -16.95 1.74 -19.25
C ARG A 234 -16.12 2.85 -19.89
N PHE A 235 -15.08 3.32 -19.21
CA PHE A 235 -14.20 4.39 -19.69
C PHE A 235 -12.82 3.88 -20.17
N ASN A 236 -12.64 2.57 -20.28
CA ASN A 236 -11.38 1.92 -20.66
C ASN A 236 -10.17 2.43 -19.84
N LEU A 237 -10.37 2.62 -18.54
CA LEU A 237 -9.33 3.10 -17.62
C LEU A 237 -8.52 1.91 -17.07
N PRO A 238 -7.23 2.08 -16.75
CA PRO A 238 -6.41 0.98 -16.23
C PRO A 238 -6.86 0.56 -14.83
N ALA A 239 -7.47 -0.62 -14.71
CA ALA A 239 -7.96 -1.17 -13.44
C ALA A 239 -6.85 -1.49 -12.42
N ASP A 240 -5.58 -1.40 -12.82
CA ASP A 240 -4.41 -1.70 -11.98
C ASP A 240 -3.89 -0.51 -11.18
N ARG A 241 -4.41 0.73 -11.35
CA ARG A 241 -3.82 1.93 -10.72
C ARG A 241 -3.81 1.88 -9.20
N VAL A 242 -4.95 1.53 -8.59
CA VAL A 242 -5.06 1.41 -7.12
C VAL A 242 -4.22 0.23 -6.61
N LYS A 243 -4.25 -0.91 -7.32
CA LYS A 243 -3.46 -2.11 -7.00
C LYS A 243 -1.95 -1.87 -7.05
N SER A 244 -1.47 -1.18 -8.08
CA SER A 244 -0.05 -0.83 -8.25
C SER A 244 0.42 0.22 -7.24
N TYR A 245 -0.43 1.17 -6.84
CA TYR A 245 -0.14 2.04 -5.71
C TYR A 245 0.06 1.23 -4.41
N PHE A 246 -0.83 0.28 -4.10
CA PHE A 246 -0.69 -0.57 -2.92
C PHE A 246 0.46 -1.59 -2.97
N ALA A 247 1.06 -1.81 -4.14
CA ALA A 247 2.31 -2.54 -4.31
C ALA A 247 3.57 -1.66 -4.12
N SER A 248 3.42 -0.33 -4.14
CA SER A 248 4.51 0.62 -3.88
C SER A 248 4.83 0.74 -2.39
N TYR A 249 6.00 1.30 -2.05
CA TYR A 249 6.38 1.55 -0.66
C TYR A 249 5.37 2.43 0.09
N HIS A 250 4.83 3.49 -0.57
CA HIS A 250 3.86 4.38 0.05
C HIS A 250 2.54 3.67 0.34
N GLY A 251 2.02 2.89 -0.61
CA GLY A 251 0.80 2.10 -0.42
C GLY A 251 0.97 0.97 0.60
N LEU A 252 2.13 0.31 0.64
CA LEU A 252 2.42 -0.67 1.70
C LEU A 252 2.46 -0.01 3.08
N ALA A 253 3.23 1.06 3.27
CA ALA A 253 3.30 1.77 4.55
C ALA A 253 1.93 2.34 4.97
N SER A 254 1.16 2.84 4.00
CA SER A 254 -0.24 3.25 4.17
C SER A 254 -1.08 2.10 4.74
N ARG A 255 -1.02 0.89 4.18
CA ARG A 255 -1.72 -0.32 4.69
C ARG A 255 -1.34 -0.76 6.11
N PHE A 256 -0.24 -0.25 6.67
CA PHE A 256 0.15 -0.45 8.07
C PHE A 256 -0.28 0.71 8.97
N GLY A 257 -1.37 1.41 8.63
CA GLY A 257 -1.94 2.49 9.43
C GLY A 257 -1.05 3.72 9.57
N LYS A 258 0.01 3.87 8.75
CA LYS A 258 0.87 5.06 8.81
C LYS A 258 0.08 6.28 8.33
N VAL A 259 -0.13 7.24 9.25
CA VAL A 259 -0.82 8.52 8.96
C VAL A 259 0.05 9.46 8.12
N ARG A 260 1.37 9.50 8.37
CA ARG A 260 2.32 10.36 7.63
C ARG A 260 3.01 9.59 6.50
N VAL A 261 2.29 9.37 5.41
CA VAL A 261 2.80 8.80 4.15
C VAL A 261 2.03 9.39 2.96
N ALA A 262 2.68 9.49 1.79
CA ALA A 262 2.04 10.02 0.59
C ALA A 262 0.86 9.13 0.14
N HIS A 263 -0.31 9.74 -0.02
CA HIS A 263 -1.55 9.14 -0.57
C HIS A 263 -1.77 9.65 -2.00
N CYS A 264 -2.84 9.19 -2.67
CA CYS A 264 -3.18 9.61 -4.04
C CYS A 264 -3.14 11.14 -4.22
N GLY A 265 -3.84 11.88 -3.34
CA GLY A 265 -3.88 13.33 -3.34
C GLY A 265 -2.54 14.04 -3.05
N SER A 266 -1.59 13.39 -2.37
CA SER A 266 -0.25 13.98 -2.16
C SER A 266 0.55 14.15 -3.45
N CYS A 267 0.21 13.38 -4.50
CA CYS A 267 0.82 13.48 -5.82
C CYS A 267 -0.11 14.10 -6.86
N HIS A 268 -1.41 13.77 -6.82
CA HIS A 268 -2.39 14.19 -7.83
C HIS A 268 -3.12 15.51 -7.51
N GLY A 269 -3.04 16.01 -6.26
CA GLY A 269 -3.93 17.06 -5.75
C GLY A 269 -5.24 16.50 -5.19
N ASN A 270 -6.00 17.33 -4.46
CA ASN A 270 -7.29 16.96 -3.88
C ASN A 270 -8.46 17.60 -4.66
N HIS A 271 -8.49 18.93 -4.78
CA HIS A 271 -9.47 19.63 -5.62
C HIS A 271 -8.92 19.88 -7.03
N LEU A 272 -7.73 20.50 -7.14
CA LEU A 272 -7.06 20.75 -8.43
C LEU A 272 -6.36 19.48 -9.00
N VAL A 273 -7.13 18.45 -9.33
CA VAL A 273 -6.59 17.23 -9.97
C VAL A 273 -6.34 17.47 -11.46
N LEU A 274 -5.06 17.59 -11.86
CA LEU A 274 -4.66 17.94 -13.22
C LEU A 274 -3.97 16.78 -13.96
N PRO A 275 -4.16 16.65 -15.29
CA PRO A 275 -3.54 15.58 -16.08
C PRO A 275 -2.01 15.75 -16.13
N ARG A 276 -1.27 14.65 -16.33
CA ARG A 276 0.21 14.64 -16.40
C ARG A 276 0.80 15.62 -17.43
N SER A 277 0.03 15.96 -18.47
CA SER A 277 0.43 16.89 -19.53
C SER A 277 0.30 18.37 -19.14
N ASP A 278 -0.48 18.73 -18.11
CA ASP A 278 -0.59 20.13 -17.66
C ASP A 278 0.70 20.52 -16.90
N PRO A 279 1.41 21.60 -17.28
CA PRO A 279 2.60 22.08 -16.58
C PRO A 279 2.37 22.44 -15.10
N ARG A 280 1.12 22.67 -14.69
CA ARG A 280 0.75 22.97 -13.29
C ARG A 280 0.52 21.71 -12.45
N SER A 281 0.43 20.53 -13.07
CA SER A 281 0.16 19.27 -12.37
C SER A 281 1.36 18.83 -11.51
N ASP A 282 1.10 18.41 -10.28
CA ASP A 282 2.13 17.87 -9.39
C ASP A 282 2.66 16.48 -9.84
N ILE A 283 1.97 15.79 -10.75
CA ILE A 283 2.49 14.61 -11.46
C ILE A 283 3.18 14.93 -12.80
N ASN A 284 3.31 16.21 -13.18
CA ASN A 284 4.05 16.60 -14.38
C ASN A 284 5.54 16.22 -14.24
N PRO A 285 6.19 15.61 -15.26
CA PRO A 285 7.59 15.17 -15.19
C PRO A 285 8.58 16.21 -14.69
N GLU A 286 8.37 17.49 -15.04
CA GLU A 286 9.25 18.60 -14.65
C GLU A 286 9.07 18.99 -13.18
N ARG A 287 7.87 18.77 -12.62
CA ARG A 287 7.51 19.06 -11.22
C ARG A 287 7.69 17.88 -10.28
N LEU A 288 7.80 16.64 -10.78
CA LEU A 288 7.92 15.45 -9.92
C LEU A 288 9.05 15.56 -8.87
N GLY A 289 10.15 16.24 -9.17
CA GLY A 289 11.22 16.54 -8.21
C GLY A 289 10.73 17.38 -7.02
N THR A 290 9.99 18.46 -7.27
CA THR A 290 9.42 19.32 -6.22
C THR A 290 8.30 18.63 -5.46
N THR A 291 7.46 17.85 -6.14
CA THR A 291 6.40 17.03 -5.53
C THR A 291 6.97 15.98 -4.56
N CYS A 292 8.01 15.25 -4.97
CA CYS A 292 8.76 14.38 -4.06
C CYS A 292 9.46 15.17 -2.95
N GLY A 293 9.98 16.36 -3.28
CA GLY A 293 10.65 17.29 -2.36
C GLY A 293 9.84 17.67 -1.13
N LYS A 294 8.49 17.70 -1.23
CA LYS A 294 7.57 17.94 -0.11
C LYS A 294 7.77 16.97 1.07
N CYS A 295 8.31 15.77 0.83
CA CYS A 295 8.58 14.76 1.87
C CYS A 295 10.00 14.16 1.82
N HIS A 296 10.75 14.41 0.76
CA HIS A 296 12.12 13.97 0.56
C HIS A 296 13.03 15.18 0.29
N PRO A 297 13.58 15.82 1.34
CA PRO A 297 14.50 16.95 1.19
C PRO A 297 15.65 16.58 0.24
N GLY A 298 15.92 17.42 -0.76
CA GLY A 298 16.95 17.16 -1.77
C GLY A 298 16.54 16.22 -2.92
N ALA A 299 15.26 15.86 -3.05
CA ALA A 299 14.76 15.08 -4.20
C ALA A 299 15.03 15.79 -5.55
N SER A 300 15.91 15.21 -6.35
CA SER A 300 16.25 15.69 -7.69
C SER A 300 15.25 15.19 -8.74
N ALA A 301 15.31 15.74 -9.97
CA ALA A 301 14.60 15.14 -11.10
C ALA A 301 14.96 13.66 -11.30
N LYS A 302 16.23 13.28 -11.10
CA LYS A 302 16.71 11.89 -11.16
C LYS A 302 16.16 10.98 -10.05
N PHE A 303 15.87 11.52 -8.86
CA PHE A 303 15.15 10.81 -7.79
C PHE A 303 13.70 10.55 -8.20
N ALA A 304 13.09 11.50 -8.91
CA ALA A 304 11.70 11.41 -9.31
C ALA A 304 11.47 10.63 -10.63
N MET A 305 12.55 10.30 -11.37
CA MET A 305 12.51 9.41 -12.53
C MET A 305 12.05 7.99 -12.15
N GLY A 306 10.86 7.62 -12.61
CA GLY A 306 10.29 6.28 -12.47
C GLY A 306 8.78 6.34 -12.32
N ARG A 307 8.06 5.32 -12.82
CA ARG A 307 6.61 5.24 -12.67
C ARG A 307 6.25 4.70 -11.28
N ILE A 308 5.27 5.33 -10.61
CA ILE A 308 4.73 4.85 -9.33
C ILE A 308 3.69 3.74 -9.55
N HIS A 309 2.86 3.88 -10.60
CA HIS A 309 1.89 2.88 -11.01
C HIS A 309 2.48 1.98 -12.11
N VAL A 310 3.04 0.85 -11.73
CA VAL A 310 3.58 -0.17 -12.64
C VAL A 310 2.92 -1.51 -12.35
N ASP A 311 2.35 -2.14 -13.38
CA ASP A 311 1.91 -3.53 -13.31
C ASP A 311 3.11 -4.48 -13.18
N PRO A 312 3.23 -5.28 -12.09
CA PRO A 312 4.29 -6.27 -11.95
C PRO A 312 4.26 -7.39 -13.00
N VAL A 313 3.15 -7.52 -13.76
CA VAL A 313 2.89 -8.59 -14.75
C VAL A 313 3.07 -8.08 -16.20
N GLY A 314 3.35 -6.79 -16.39
CA GLY A 314 3.90 -6.28 -17.66
C GLY A 314 2.95 -6.25 -18.87
N LYS A 315 1.64 -6.08 -18.68
CA LYS A 315 0.72 -5.87 -19.83
C LYS A 315 0.68 -4.43 -20.37
N GLY A 316 1.42 -3.50 -19.75
CA GLY A 316 1.61 -2.12 -20.24
C GLY A 316 2.80 -1.99 -21.21
N ARG A 317 2.55 -2.14 -22.52
CA ARG A 317 3.57 -2.13 -23.58
C ARG A 317 4.08 -0.72 -23.94
N ALA A 318 4.99 -0.14 -23.14
CA ALA A 318 5.80 1.03 -23.54
C ALA A 318 7.06 1.25 -22.66
N SER A 319 8.22 0.95 -23.26
CA SER A 319 9.59 1.39 -22.96
C SER A 319 9.83 2.29 -21.73
N ASP A 320 10.37 1.70 -20.68
CA ASP A 320 11.28 2.37 -19.73
C ASP A 320 12.47 1.43 -19.50
N THR A 321 13.68 1.88 -19.84
CA THR A 321 14.90 1.05 -19.81
C THR A 321 15.13 0.46 -18.42
N GLY A 322 14.83 1.22 -17.36
CA GLY A 322 14.94 0.75 -15.98
C GLY A 322 14.03 -0.45 -15.67
N ALA A 323 12.78 -0.43 -16.15
CA ALA A 323 11.83 -1.52 -15.94
C ALA A 323 12.23 -2.79 -16.72
N LEU A 324 12.75 -2.63 -17.94
CA LEU A 324 13.25 -3.74 -18.75
C LEU A 324 14.47 -4.41 -18.10
N VAL A 325 15.45 -3.60 -17.68
CA VAL A 325 16.66 -4.09 -16.98
C VAL A 325 16.26 -4.78 -15.68
N ASN A 326 15.36 -4.19 -14.89
CA ASN A 326 14.94 -4.80 -13.62
C ASN A 326 14.20 -6.14 -13.81
N HIS A 327 13.33 -6.24 -14.82
CA HIS A 327 12.70 -7.52 -15.18
C HIS A 327 13.71 -8.58 -15.63
N PHE A 328 14.70 -8.18 -16.44
CA PHE A 328 15.77 -9.06 -16.87
C PHE A 328 16.62 -9.56 -15.69
N VAL A 329 17.11 -8.65 -14.83
CA VAL A 329 17.90 -8.96 -13.62
C VAL A 329 17.12 -9.89 -12.70
N ARG A 330 15.82 -9.62 -12.48
CA ARG A 330 14.94 -10.50 -11.70
C ARG A 330 14.87 -11.92 -12.28
N ARG A 331 14.65 -12.06 -13.58
CA ARG A 331 14.59 -13.38 -14.24
C ARG A 331 15.94 -14.10 -14.22
N LEU A 332 17.04 -13.38 -14.41
CA LEU A 332 18.40 -13.90 -14.30
C LEU A 332 18.65 -14.47 -12.90
N TYR A 333 18.33 -13.72 -11.84
CA TYR A 333 18.49 -14.17 -10.46
C TYR A 333 17.60 -15.38 -10.12
N GLN A 334 16.37 -15.44 -10.63
CA GLN A 334 15.49 -16.60 -10.42
C GLN A 334 16.09 -17.88 -11.05
N VAL A 335 16.63 -17.79 -12.26
CA VAL A 335 17.33 -18.92 -12.90
C VAL A 335 18.62 -19.27 -12.13
N LEU A 336 19.41 -18.26 -11.75
CA LEU A 336 20.65 -18.43 -11.00
C LEU A 336 20.41 -19.16 -9.67
N ILE A 337 19.40 -18.77 -8.89
CA ILE A 337 19.05 -19.41 -7.61
C ILE A 337 18.67 -20.88 -7.83
N VAL A 338 17.78 -21.18 -8.79
CA VAL A 338 17.35 -22.55 -9.06
C VAL A 338 18.53 -23.42 -9.52
N VAL A 339 19.40 -22.90 -10.39
CA VAL A 339 20.58 -23.63 -10.88
C VAL A 339 21.62 -23.81 -9.78
N CYS A 340 22.04 -22.75 -9.07
CA CYS A 340 23.06 -22.84 -8.03
C CYS A 340 22.62 -23.72 -6.87
N ILE A 341 21.42 -23.49 -6.31
CA ILE A 341 20.93 -24.29 -5.17
C ILE A 341 20.62 -25.73 -5.60
N GLY A 342 20.12 -25.95 -6.82
CA GLY A 342 19.94 -27.29 -7.38
C GLY A 342 21.24 -28.07 -7.54
N LEU A 343 22.30 -27.42 -8.05
CA LEU A 343 23.64 -27.99 -8.15
C LEU A 343 24.26 -28.28 -6.78
N MET A 344 24.10 -27.36 -5.81
CA MET A 344 24.55 -27.55 -4.42
C MET A 344 23.85 -28.76 -3.76
N ALA A 345 22.51 -28.83 -3.85
CA ALA A 345 21.75 -29.95 -3.30
C ALA A 345 22.10 -31.29 -3.98
N GLY A 346 22.24 -31.30 -5.31
CA GLY A 346 22.64 -32.48 -6.07
C GLY A 346 24.07 -32.97 -5.74
N HIS A 347 25.00 -32.04 -5.53
CA HIS A 347 26.36 -32.33 -5.05
C HIS A 347 26.34 -32.98 -3.67
N ASN A 348 25.58 -32.40 -2.73
CA ASN A 348 25.48 -32.87 -1.35
C ASN A 348 24.79 -34.23 -1.28
N ALA A 349 23.72 -34.46 -2.03
CA ALA A 349 23.08 -35.76 -2.17
C ALA A 349 24.05 -36.82 -2.75
N LEU A 350 24.81 -36.49 -3.80
CA LEU A 350 25.77 -37.40 -4.41
C LEU A 350 26.91 -37.79 -3.45
N ILE A 351 27.43 -36.82 -2.70
CA ILE A 351 28.44 -37.06 -1.67
C ILE A 351 27.86 -37.89 -0.53
N PHE A 352 26.67 -37.55 -0.02
CA PHE A 352 26.00 -38.26 1.06
C PHE A 352 25.77 -39.74 0.70
N LEU A 353 25.16 -40.04 -0.46
CA LEU A 353 24.95 -41.41 -0.93
C LEU A 353 26.27 -42.19 -0.97
N ARG A 354 27.34 -41.59 -1.50
CA ARG A 354 28.65 -42.25 -1.63
C ARG A 354 29.32 -42.49 -0.28
N LYS A 355 29.29 -41.51 0.64
CA LYS A 355 29.84 -41.65 2.00
C LYS A 355 29.04 -42.67 2.82
N ALA A 356 27.72 -42.70 2.69
CA ALA A 356 26.85 -43.68 3.34
C ALA A 356 27.10 -45.11 2.84
N LEU A 357 27.29 -45.30 1.53
CA LEU A 357 27.67 -46.60 0.93
C LEU A 357 29.08 -47.05 1.36
N ALA A 358 30.02 -46.11 1.57
CA ALA A 358 31.43 -46.42 1.85
C ALA A 358 31.78 -46.83 3.30
N ARG A 359 30.76 -47.09 4.16
CA ARG A 359 30.85 -47.52 5.59
C ARG A 359 32.26 -47.64 6.19
N ARG A 360 32.80 -46.57 6.79
CA ARG A 360 33.97 -46.65 7.69
C ARG A 360 33.86 -45.70 8.87
N ARG A 361 34.16 -46.21 10.08
CA ARG A 361 34.59 -45.44 11.26
C ARG A 361 36.12 -45.52 11.37
N THR A 362 36.77 -44.43 11.78
CA THR A 362 38.12 -44.42 12.36
C THR A 362 38.30 -43.11 13.14
N PHE A 363 39.10 -43.13 14.21
CA PHE A 363 39.31 -41.98 15.09
C PHE A 363 40.08 -40.84 14.41
N ALA A 364 39.84 -39.62 14.90
CA ALA A 364 40.34 -38.38 14.32
C ALA A 364 41.26 -37.63 15.29
N ARG A 365 42.28 -36.95 14.75
CA ARG A 365 43.19 -36.09 15.53
C ARG A 365 42.66 -34.65 15.49
N ALA A 366 42.72 -33.95 16.62
CA ALA A 366 42.33 -32.55 16.69
C ALA A 366 43.44 -31.67 16.08
N ILE A 367 43.11 -30.91 15.05
CA ILE A 367 43.99 -29.90 14.43
C ILE A 367 43.39 -28.50 14.63
N LEU A 368 44.21 -27.52 14.97
CA LEU A 368 43.76 -26.12 15.09
C LEU A 368 43.46 -25.58 13.69
N ARG A 369 42.17 -25.38 13.36
CA ARG A 369 41.72 -24.77 12.09
C ARG A 369 41.44 -23.27 12.20
N MET A 370 41.02 -22.77 13.38
CA MET A 370 40.68 -21.35 13.57
C MET A 370 41.31 -20.77 14.84
N ASN A 371 42.04 -19.67 14.69
CA ASN A 371 42.61 -18.93 15.81
C ASN A 371 41.54 -18.08 16.55
N GLY A 372 41.89 -17.48 17.69
CA GLY A 372 40.93 -16.69 18.50
C GLY A 372 40.30 -15.50 17.74
N THR A 373 41.09 -14.79 16.94
CA THR A 373 40.65 -13.67 16.11
C THR A 373 39.67 -14.12 15.03
N GLN A 374 39.97 -15.23 14.35
CA GLN A 374 39.12 -15.82 13.30
C GLN A 374 37.78 -16.30 13.86
N ARG A 375 37.78 -16.90 15.06
CA ARG A 375 36.53 -17.29 15.75
C ARG A 375 35.67 -16.09 16.12
N CYS A 376 36.26 -15.00 16.60
CA CYS A 376 35.54 -13.76 16.89
C CYS A 376 34.93 -13.15 15.62
N GLN A 377 35.71 -13.05 14.54
CA GLN A 377 35.21 -12.59 13.22
C GLN A 377 34.05 -13.47 12.72
N HIS A 378 34.17 -14.80 12.84
CA HIS A 378 33.12 -15.73 12.44
C HIS A 378 31.85 -15.62 13.30
N LEU A 379 31.97 -15.45 14.61
CA LEU A 379 30.81 -15.27 15.49
C LEU A 379 30.06 -13.97 15.18
N LEU A 380 30.79 -12.87 14.94
CA LEU A 380 30.20 -11.60 14.52
C LEU A 380 29.50 -11.72 13.16
N LEU A 381 30.15 -12.38 12.19
CA LEU A 381 29.56 -12.70 10.88
C LEU A 381 28.26 -13.50 11.03
N LEU A 382 28.28 -14.61 11.79
CA LEU A 382 27.12 -15.48 12.01
C LEU A 382 25.94 -14.72 12.63
N VAL A 383 26.17 -14.03 13.75
CA VAL A 383 25.11 -13.32 14.48
C VAL A 383 24.54 -12.17 13.65
N SER A 384 25.40 -11.36 13.02
CA SER A 384 24.93 -10.25 12.17
C SER A 384 24.20 -10.73 10.92
N PHE A 385 24.68 -11.80 10.26
CA PHE A 385 24.02 -12.39 9.09
C PHE A 385 22.62 -12.92 9.42
N VAL A 386 22.46 -13.67 10.52
CA VAL A 386 21.15 -14.21 10.93
C VAL A 386 20.16 -13.06 11.23
N ILE A 387 20.60 -12.03 11.96
CA ILE A 387 19.76 -10.86 12.24
C ILE A 387 19.40 -10.12 10.94
N LEU A 388 20.35 -9.95 10.01
CA LEU A 388 20.12 -9.30 8.71
C LEU A 388 19.12 -10.07 7.84
N ALA A 389 19.24 -11.40 7.76
CA ALA A 389 18.31 -12.24 7.01
C ALA A 389 16.88 -12.13 7.58
N LEU A 390 16.71 -12.36 8.88
CA LEU A 390 15.40 -12.30 9.54
C LEU A 390 14.76 -10.91 9.41
N SER A 391 15.50 -9.85 9.74
CA SER A 391 15.00 -8.47 9.66
C SER A 391 14.74 -8.02 8.22
N GLY A 392 15.57 -8.43 7.25
CA GLY A 392 15.40 -8.11 5.83
C GLY A 392 14.13 -8.75 5.24
N PHE A 393 13.88 -10.03 5.53
CA PHE A 393 12.64 -10.68 5.12
C PHE A 393 11.41 -10.10 5.85
N ALA A 394 11.51 -9.76 7.13
CA ALA A 394 10.43 -9.11 7.89
C ALA A 394 10.13 -7.65 7.47
N LEU A 395 11.09 -6.96 6.83
CA LEU A 395 10.89 -5.66 6.18
C LEU A 395 10.27 -5.81 4.77
N ARG A 396 10.63 -6.86 4.02
CA ARG A 396 10.09 -7.10 2.67
C ARG A 396 8.68 -7.71 2.69
N HIS A 397 8.40 -8.60 3.64
CA HIS A 397 7.13 -9.30 3.82
C HIS A 397 6.55 -9.03 5.21
N PRO A 398 6.15 -7.77 5.51
CA PRO A 398 5.73 -7.33 6.84
C PRO A 398 4.42 -7.92 7.37
N GLY A 399 3.70 -8.73 6.59
CA GLY A 399 2.54 -9.52 7.01
C GLY A 399 2.82 -11.02 7.11
N SER A 400 4.09 -11.43 7.18
CA SER A 400 4.49 -12.83 7.35
C SER A 400 4.62 -13.20 8.83
N TRP A 401 4.67 -14.50 9.14
CA TRP A 401 4.96 -14.97 10.50
C TRP A 401 6.36 -14.52 11.00
N LEU A 402 7.31 -14.28 10.08
CA LEU A 402 8.64 -13.75 10.40
C LEU A 402 8.58 -12.35 11.05
N SER A 403 7.61 -11.53 10.64
CA SER A 403 7.37 -10.20 11.22
C SER A 403 6.65 -10.22 12.57
N TRP A 404 6.11 -11.36 13.00
CA TRP A 404 5.60 -11.58 14.36
C TRP A 404 6.68 -12.13 15.31
N LEU A 405 7.65 -12.89 14.77
CA LEU A 405 8.85 -13.31 15.51
C LEU A 405 9.73 -12.11 15.90
N MET A 406 9.64 -11.00 15.16
CA MET A 406 10.19 -9.70 15.56
C MET A 406 9.07 -8.80 16.12
N VAL A 407 9.42 -7.76 16.86
CA VAL A 407 8.45 -6.74 17.31
C VAL A 407 7.71 -6.16 16.10
N ASP A 408 6.37 -6.11 16.14
CA ASP A 408 5.53 -5.60 15.05
C ASP A 408 5.59 -4.05 14.94
N SER A 409 6.78 -3.57 14.59
CA SER A 409 7.10 -2.16 14.45
C SER A 409 8.11 -2.01 13.32
N GLU A 410 7.69 -1.39 12.21
CA GLU A 410 8.58 -1.09 11.07
C GLU A 410 9.82 -0.27 11.50
N PRO A 411 9.71 0.77 12.36
CA PRO A 411 10.89 1.48 12.86
C PRO A 411 11.89 0.57 13.58
N VAL A 412 11.41 -0.35 14.42
CA VAL A 412 12.29 -1.30 15.13
C VAL A 412 12.97 -2.25 14.14
N ARG A 413 12.21 -2.89 13.24
CA ARG A 413 12.76 -3.76 12.19
C ARG A 413 13.83 -3.04 11.35
N ARG A 414 13.57 -1.79 10.97
CA ARG A 414 14.47 -0.95 10.18
C ARG A 414 15.76 -0.60 10.92
N TRP A 415 15.68 -0.26 12.20
CA TRP A 415 16.86 0.04 13.02
C TRP A 415 17.69 -1.23 13.32
N VAL A 416 17.04 -2.35 13.66
CA VAL A 416 17.72 -3.63 13.89
C VAL A 416 18.51 -4.07 12.65
N HIS A 417 17.89 -4.00 11.46
CA HIS A 417 18.57 -4.32 10.19
C HIS A 417 19.80 -3.43 9.95
N ARG A 418 19.66 -2.11 10.18
CA ARG A 418 20.75 -1.13 10.01
C ARG A 418 21.90 -1.33 10.98
N SER A 419 21.61 -1.59 12.25
CA SER A 419 22.64 -1.86 13.27
C SER A 419 23.40 -3.15 12.97
N ALA A 420 22.69 -4.21 12.56
CA ALA A 420 23.33 -5.46 12.13
C ALA A 420 24.18 -5.27 10.86
N ALA A 421 23.76 -4.41 9.92
CA ALA A 421 24.56 -4.07 8.74
C ALA A 421 25.86 -3.34 9.09
N ILE A 422 25.83 -2.43 10.08
CA ILE A 422 27.06 -1.77 10.58
C ILE A 422 28.01 -2.80 11.21
N VAL A 423 27.50 -3.73 12.03
CA VAL A 423 28.31 -4.79 12.63
C VAL A 423 28.94 -5.71 11.57
N LEU A 424 28.17 -6.14 10.56
CA LEU A 424 28.70 -6.96 9.47
C LEU A 424 29.73 -6.20 8.64
N GLY A 425 29.45 -4.94 8.28
CA GLY A 425 30.38 -4.08 7.53
C GLY A 425 31.68 -3.82 8.29
N GLY A 426 31.60 -3.53 9.60
CA GLY A 426 32.77 -3.40 10.47
C GLY A 426 33.58 -4.70 10.58
N THR A 427 32.90 -5.85 10.67
CA THR A 427 33.53 -7.18 10.68
C THR A 427 34.25 -7.46 9.35
N ALA A 428 33.64 -7.11 8.22
CA ALA A 428 34.24 -7.25 6.90
C ALA A 428 35.46 -6.34 6.69
N LEU A 429 35.40 -5.08 7.14
CA LEU A 429 36.53 -4.15 7.13
C LEU A 429 37.67 -4.63 8.05
N TRP A 430 37.35 -5.16 9.23
CA TRP A 430 38.33 -5.76 10.13
C TRP A 430 38.99 -7.00 9.53
N HIS A 431 38.22 -7.86 8.87
CA HIS A 431 38.74 -9.02 8.15
C HIS A 431 39.66 -8.61 6.99
N LEU A 432 39.24 -7.64 6.17
CA LEU A 432 40.05 -7.08 5.09
C LEU A 432 41.37 -6.50 5.62
N TRP A 433 41.32 -5.74 6.71
CA TRP A 433 42.51 -5.22 7.38
C TRP A 433 43.41 -6.35 7.90
N TYR A 434 42.85 -7.35 8.59
CA TYR A 434 43.61 -8.50 9.09
C TYR A 434 44.33 -9.25 7.96
N VAL A 435 43.63 -9.49 6.84
CA VAL A 435 44.18 -10.17 5.66
C VAL A 435 45.26 -9.34 4.95
N LEU A 436 45.08 -8.01 4.84
CA LEU A 436 46.03 -7.14 4.15
C LEU A 436 47.27 -6.79 5.00
N PHE A 437 47.15 -6.69 6.32
CA PHE A 437 48.23 -6.17 7.18
C PHE A 437 48.90 -7.20 8.09
N SER A 438 48.27 -8.35 8.39
CA SER A 438 48.93 -9.41 9.18
C SER A 438 49.63 -10.45 8.30
N LEU A 439 50.79 -10.94 8.73
CA LEU A 439 51.53 -12.01 8.05
C LEU A 439 50.72 -13.31 7.99
N GLU A 440 49.96 -13.62 9.05
CA GLU A 440 49.08 -14.78 9.11
C GLU A 440 47.90 -14.64 8.13
N GLY A 441 47.26 -13.48 8.09
CA GLY A 441 46.15 -13.18 7.18
C GLY A 441 46.55 -13.21 5.70
N ARG A 442 47.74 -12.71 5.34
CA ARG A 442 48.29 -12.83 3.98
C ARG A 442 48.53 -14.29 3.57
N ARG A 443 49.05 -15.12 4.49
CA ARG A 443 49.20 -16.57 4.27
C ARG A 443 47.84 -17.23 4.09
N LEU A 444 46.87 -16.90 4.94
CA LEU A 444 45.50 -17.40 4.88
C LEU A 444 44.83 -17.10 3.53
N LEU A 445 44.97 -15.89 2.99
CA LEU A 445 44.45 -15.54 1.66
C LEU A 445 45.12 -16.35 0.54
N GLY A 446 46.44 -16.57 0.61
CA GLY A 446 47.17 -17.41 -0.33
C GLY A 446 46.81 -18.90 -0.26
N GLU A 447 46.28 -19.36 0.87
CA GLU A 447 45.70 -20.70 1.05
C GLU A 447 44.27 -20.79 0.48
N PHE A 448 43.46 -19.73 0.61
CA PHE A 448 42.09 -19.65 0.07
C PHE A 448 41.99 -19.36 -1.43
N PHE A 449 43.08 -18.94 -2.08
CA PHE A 449 43.06 -18.69 -3.53
C PHE A 449 42.88 -20.00 -4.33
N PRO A 450 41.94 -20.07 -5.31
CA PRO A 450 41.69 -21.29 -6.07
C PRO A 450 42.90 -21.73 -6.89
N ARG A 451 43.21 -23.03 -6.88
CA ARG A 451 44.30 -23.63 -7.65
C ARG A 451 43.76 -24.68 -8.62
N VAL A 452 44.50 -24.94 -9.71
CA VAL A 452 44.13 -25.98 -10.71
C VAL A 452 43.97 -27.37 -10.09
N THR A 453 44.65 -27.64 -8.97
CA THR A 453 44.47 -28.86 -8.16
C THR A 453 43.06 -28.98 -7.60
N ASP A 454 42.43 -27.89 -7.17
CA ASP A 454 41.08 -27.90 -6.58
C ASP A 454 40.03 -28.39 -7.60
N LEU A 455 40.16 -27.98 -8.87
CA LEU A 455 39.32 -28.49 -9.96
C LEU A 455 39.53 -29.99 -10.20
N ARG A 456 40.77 -30.49 -10.09
CA ARG A 456 41.05 -31.94 -10.17
C ARG A 456 40.40 -32.69 -9.01
N HIS A 457 40.45 -32.15 -7.79
CA HIS A 457 39.80 -32.72 -6.60
C HIS A 457 38.26 -32.72 -6.72
N LEU A 458 37.66 -31.66 -7.26
CA LEU A 458 36.22 -31.64 -7.58
C LEU A 458 35.88 -32.75 -8.58
N VAL A 459 36.60 -32.84 -9.70
CA VAL A 459 36.34 -33.85 -10.75
C VAL A 459 36.57 -35.27 -10.26
N SER A 460 37.58 -35.54 -9.42
CA SER A 460 37.80 -36.87 -8.82
C SER A 460 36.68 -37.23 -7.84
N THR A 461 36.24 -36.28 -7.01
CA THR A 461 35.13 -36.44 -6.06
C THR A 461 33.84 -36.76 -6.81
N LEU A 462 33.52 -36.02 -7.89
CA LEU A 462 32.36 -36.27 -8.75
C LEU A 462 32.47 -37.61 -9.51
N LYS A 463 33.67 -38.06 -9.90
CA LYS A 463 33.91 -39.37 -10.53
C LYS A 463 34.02 -40.54 -9.54
N GLY A 464 33.87 -40.32 -8.24
CA GLY A 464 33.93 -41.37 -7.22
C GLY A 464 35.32 -41.98 -7.03
N ARG A 465 36.36 -41.40 -7.63
CA ARG A 465 37.74 -41.84 -7.45
C ARG A 465 38.33 -41.11 -6.26
N HIS A 466 38.69 -41.83 -5.20
CA HIS A 466 39.72 -41.32 -4.30
C HIS A 466 40.96 -41.00 -5.14
N VAL A 467 41.56 -39.83 -4.95
CA VAL A 467 42.90 -39.53 -5.48
C VAL A 467 43.90 -40.30 -4.61
N ARG A 468 43.92 -41.62 -4.81
CA ARG A 468 44.93 -42.52 -4.31
C ARG A 468 46.10 -42.47 -5.30
N SER A 469 46.68 -41.29 -5.43
CA SER A 469 47.96 -41.11 -6.13
C SER A 469 49.05 -41.64 -5.21
N SER A 470 49.68 -42.74 -5.60
CA SER A 470 51.00 -43.12 -5.10
C SER A 470 51.92 -41.90 -5.23
N GLY A 471 52.44 -41.36 -4.12
CA GLY A 471 53.19 -40.10 -4.10
C GLY A 471 52.32 -38.84 -3.97
N ALA A 472 51.27 -38.86 -3.14
CA ALA A 472 50.39 -37.71 -2.94
C ALA A 472 51.10 -36.54 -2.22
N THR A 473 50.97 -35.33 -2.78
CA THR A 473 51.23 -34.09 -2.04
C THR A 473 50.34 -34.02 -0.78
N PRO A 474 50.80 -33.45 0.35
CA PRO A 474 49.99 -33.29 1.55
C PRO A 474 48.62 -32.67 1.25
N ALA A 475 47.58 -33.16 1.92
CA ALA A 475 46.23 -32.65 1.75
C ALA A 475 46.20 -31.12 2.01
N PRO A 476 45.57 -30.32 1.13
CA PRO A 476 45.52 -28.88 1.33
C PRO A 476 44.69 -28.56 2.59
N LYS A 477 45.21 -27.64 3.42
CA LYS A 477 44.60 -27.20 4.69
C LYS A 477 43.13 -26.75 4.58
N PHE A 478 42.73 -26.27 3.40
CA PHE A 478 41.33 -26.01 3.06
C PHE A 478 40.95 -26.75 1.79
N SER A 479 39.79 -27.40 1.84
CA SER A 479 39.15 -28.07 0.71
C SER A 479 38.64 -27.09 -0.35
N TYR A 480 38.33 -27.59 -1.54
CA TYR A 480 37.69 -26.78 -2.59
C TYR A 480 36.31 -26.24 -2.16
N VAL A 481 35.62 -26.96 -1.26
CA VAL A 481 34.32 -26.56 -0.68
C VAL A 481 34.50 -25.32 0.17
N GLU A 482 35.39 -25.36 1.17
CA GLU A 482 35.69 -24.23 2.07
C GLU A 482 36.19 -23.00 1.29
N LYS A 483 36.94 -23.20 0.20
CA LYS A 483 37.36 -22.12 -0.71
C LYS A 483 36.19 -21.49 -1.45
N ILE A 484 35.28 -22.29 -2.00
CA ILE A 484 34.07 -21.78 -2.68
C ILE A 484 33.19 -21.01 -1.68
N GLU A 485 33.03 -21.51 -0.45
CA GLU A 485 32.29 -20.81 0.60
C GLU A 485 32.91 -19.46 0.95
N TYR A 486 34.24 -19.39 1.15
CA TYR A 486 34.93 -18.14 1.44
C TYR A 486 34.70 -17.09 0.34
N TRP A 487 34.90 -17.46 -0.93
CA TRP A 487 34.71 -16.51 -2.04
C TRP A 487 33.24 -16.14 -2.27
N ALA A 488 32.30 -17.06 -2.04
CA ALA A 488 30.87 -16.77 -2.07
C ALA A 488 30.46 -15.77 -0.99
N VAL A 489 31.00 -15.89 0.23
CA VAL A 489 30.76 -14.94 1.33
C VAL A 489 31.39 -13.57 1.02
N VAL A 490 32.63 -13.50 0.53
CA VAL A 490 33.29 -12.24 0.13
C VAL A 490 32.51 -11.52 -0.97
N TRP A 491 32.04 -12.25 -1.98
CA TRP A 491 31.19 -11.73 -3.05
C TRP A 491 29.85 -11.23 -2.53
N GLY A 492 29.14 -12.05 -1.75
CA GLY A 492 27.85 -11.74 -1.17
C GLY A 492 27.91 -10.50 -0.27
N ILE A 493 28.89 -10.40 0.63
CA ILE A 493 29.10 -9.21 1.47
C ILE A 493 29.35 -7.97 0.61
N THR A 494 30.11 -8.10 -0.48
CA THR A 494 30.42 -6.98 -1.38
C THR A 494 29.16 -6.47 -2.10
N ILE A 495 28.37 -7.36 -2.72
CA ILE A 495 27.10 -6.98 -3.35
C ILE A 495 26.11 -6.43 -2.33
N MET A 496 25.92 -7.11 -1.20
CA MET A 496 24.97 -6.70 -0.16
C MET A 496 25.37 -5.37 0.48
N GLY A 497 26.67 -5.12 0.66
CA GLY A 497 27.21 -3.85 1.13
C GLY A 497 26.96 -2.71 0.16
N VAL A 498 27.35 -2.85 -1.11
CA VAL A 498 27.17 -1.80 -2.13
C VAL A 498 25.68 -1.51 -2.34
N THR A 499 24.86 -2.53 -2.57
CA THR A 499 23.41 -2.34 -2.77
C THR A 499 22.72 -1.84 -1.50
N GLY A 500 23.12 -2.30 -0.31
CA GLY A 500 22.60 -1.81 0.97
C GLY A 500 22.89 -0.33 1.22
N LEU A 501 24.12 0.13 0.91
CA LEU A 501 24.48 1.54 0.98
C LEU A 501 23.67 2.39 -0.01
N MET A 502 23.47 1.92 -1.24
CA MET A 502 22.62 2.59 -2.24
C MET A 502 21.17 2.75 -1.78
N LEU A 503 20.63 1.76 -1.05
CA LEU A 503 19.27 1.81 -0.50
C LEU A 503 19.19 2.67 0.77
N TRP A 504 20.27 2.77 1.54
CA TRP A 504 20.34 3.60 2.75
C TRP A 504 20.39 5.09 2.38
N PHE A 505 21.31 5.47 1.50
CA PHE A 505 21.57 6.85 1.06
C PHE A 505 20.93 7.14 -0.30
N LYS A 506 19.69 6.69 -0.47
CA LYS A 506 19.01 6.70 -1.77
C LYS A 506 18.82 8.09 -2.37
N VAL A 507 18.70 9.14 -1.55
CA VAL A 507 18.48 10.52 -2.06
C VAL A 507 19.80 11.06 -2.61
N GLU A 508 20.85 10.97 -1.80
CA GLU A 508 22.22 11.37 -2.07
C GLU A 508 22.74 10.65 -3.32
N VAL A 509 22.58 9.32 -3.37
CA VAL A 509 22.95 8.50 -4.54
C VAL A 509 22.19 8.94 -5.80
N THR A 510 20.91 9.28 -5.69
CA THR A 510 20.13 9.76 -6.86
C THR A 510 20.45 11.19 -7.33
N GLN A 511 21.35 11.92 -6.67
CA GLN A 511 21.92 13.15 -7.24
C GLN A 511 22.87 12.78 -8.40
N TRP A 512 23.61 11.69 -8.24
CA TRP A 512 24.60 11.20 -9.20
C TRP A 512 23.96 10.29 -10.26
N ILE A 513 23.30 9.20 -9.84
CA ILE A 513 22.73 8.17 -10.73
C ILE A 513 21.20 8.26 -10.81
N PRO A 514 20.53 7.77 -11.87
CA PRO A 514 19.08 7.76 -11.95
C PRO A 514 18.44 6.72 -11.02
N ARG A 515 17.25 7.02 -10.46
CA ARG A 515 16.53 6.17 -9.49
C ARG A 515 16.36 4.72 -9.92
N TRP A 516 16.16 4.42 -11.20
CA TRP A 516 15.98 3.03 -11.66
C TRP A 516 17.18 2.13 -11.30
N VAL A 517 18.39 2.68 -11.17
CA VAL A 517 19.57 1.92 -10.73
C VAL A 517 19.44 1.52 -9.25
N VAL A 518 18.84 2.37 -8.42
CA VAL A 518 18.53 2.06 -7.01
C VAL A 518 17.40 1.03 -6.90
N GLU A 519 16.43 1.03 -7.83
CA GLU A 519 15.38 -0.01 -7.90
C GLU A 519 15.92 -1.38 -8.34
N VAL A 520 16.88 -1.39 -9.28
CA VAL A 520 17.64 -2.59 -9.65
C VAL A 520 18.50 -3.05 -8.48
N ALA A 521 19.19 -2.14 -7.78
CA ALA A 521 19.97 -2.47 -6.58
C ALA A 521 19.09 -3.09 -5.47
N GLY A 522 17.87 -2.57 -5.26
CA GLY A 522 16.89 -3.18 -4.34
C GLY A 522 16.45 -4.59 -4.73
N THR A 523 16.39 -4.86 -6.03
CA THR A 523 16.05 -6.18 -6.57
C THR A 523 17.22 -7.16 -6.42
N ILE A 524 18.44 -6.72 -6.74
CA ILE A 524 19.69 -7.47 -6.50
C ILE A 524 19.83 -7.79 -5.01
N HIS A 525 19.73 -6.80 -4.13
CA HIS A 525 19.84 -6.98 -2.68
C HIS A 525 18.87 -8.03 -2.13
N TYR A 526 17.62 -8.03 -2.61
CA TYR A 526 16.63 -9.03 -2.20
C TYR A 526 16.97 -10.44 -2.71
N TYR A 527 17.31 -10.59 -3.99
CA TYR A 527 17.58 -11.92 -4.56
C TYR A 527 18.94 -12.48 -4.14
N GLU A 528 19.95 -11.64 -3.91
CA GLU A 528 21.23 -12.02 -3.33
C GLU A 528 21.04 -12.47 -1.87
N ALA A 529 20.19 -11.78 -1.07
CA ALA A 529 19.86 -12.24 0.28
C ALA A 529 19.17 -13.62 0.27
N VAL A 530 18.27 -13.89 -0.69
CA VAL A 530 17.66 -15.22 -0.87
C VAL A 530 18.72 -16.25 -1.25
N LEU A 531 19.59 -15.95 -2.23
CA LEU A 531 20.66 -16.85 -2.67
C LEU A 531 21.61 -17.19 -1.52
N ALA A 532 22.09 -16.18 -0.79
CA ALA A 532 22.99 -16.34 0.34
C ALA A 532 22.35 -17.14 1.49
N THR A 533 21.09 -16.86 1.83
CA THR A 533 20.36 -17.60 2.87
C THR A 533 20.21 -19.08 2.49
N LEU A 534 19.81 -19.35 1.24
CA LEU A 534 19.67 -20.73 0.75
C LEU A 534 21.01 -21.44 0.62
N ALA A 535 22.08 -20.76 0.21
CA ALA A 535 23.42 -21.33 0.14
C ALA A 535 23.95 -21.68 1.54
N VAL A 536 23.72 -20.82 2.55
CA VAL A 536 24.06 -21.15 3.94
C VAL A 536 23.31 -22.40 4.41
N VAL A 537 22.00 -22.49 4.15
CA VAL A 537 21.18 -23.62 4.60
C VAL A 537 21.49 -24.93 3.86
N VAL A 538 21.65 -24.90 2.54
CA VAL A 538 21.78 -26.10 1.69
C VAL A 538 23.22 -26.58 1.59
N TRP A 539 24.19 -25.67 1.58
CA TRP A 539 25.61 -25.98 1.34
C TRP A 539 26.44 -25.89 2.62
N HIS A 540 26.52 -24.72 3.26
CA HIS A 540 27.39 -24.53 4.43
C HIS A 540 26.95 -25.38 5.63
N LEU A 541 25.67 -25.32 6.03
CA LEU A 541 25.15 -26.17 7.11
C LEU A 541 25.23 -27.67 6.78
N TYR A 542 25.19 -28.06 5.50
CA TYR A 542 25.46 -29.46 5.13
C TYR A 542 26.90 -29.85 5.46
N HIS A 543 27.89 -29.09 5.01
CA HIS A 543 29.31 -29.44 5.25
C HIS A 543 29.76 -29.27 6.70
N VAL A 544 29.06 -28.44 7.49
CA VAL A 544 29.35 -28.24 8.91
C VAL A 544 28.63 -29.25 9.83
N ILE A 545 27.41 -29.68 9.50
CA ILE A 545 26.55 -30.52 10.36
C ILE A 545 26.35 -31.93 9.78
N PHE A 546 25.93 -32.02 8.52
CA PHE A 546 25.33 -33.22 7.93
C PHE A 546 26.32 -34.07 7.11
N ASP A 547 27.52 -33.57 6.82
CA ASP A 547 28.55 -34.37 6.17
C ASP A 547 28.97 -35.55 7.09
N PRO A 548 28.85 -36.82 6.64
CA PRO A 548 29.14 -38.00 7.43
C PRO A 548 30.56 -38.09 8.03
N ASP A 549 31.54 -37.33 7.52
CA ASP A 549 32.90 -37.32 8.09
C ASP A 549 33.04 -36.39 9.33
N VAL A 550 32.13 -35.44 9.55
CA VAL A 550 32.15 -34.49 10.69
C VAL A 550 30.89 -34.53 11.57
N TYR A 551 29.89 -35.33 11.21
CA TYR A 551 28.64 -35.49 11.96
C TYR A 551 28.92 -35.82 13.46
N PRO A 552 28.25 -35.15 14.43
CA PRO A 552 27.08 -34.28 14.25
C PRO A 552 27.39 -32.79 13.98
N MET A 553 28.64 -32.34 14.09
CA MET A 553 29.03 -30.93 13.96
C MET A 553 30.55 -30.79 13.90
N ASN A 554 31.06 -29.98 12.97
CA ASN A 554 32.43 -29.46 13.02
C ASN A 554 32.52 -28.30 14.03
N TRP A 555 33.25 -28.50 15.13
CA TRP A 555 33.33 -27.55 16.26
C TRP A 555 34.35 -26.41 16.08
N ALA A 556 35.12 -26.41 14.98
CA ALA A 556 36.23 -25.47 14.77
C ALA A 556 35.84 -23.99 14.86
N TRP A 557 34.59 -23.63 14.54
CA TRP A 557 34.08 -22.27 14.67
C TRP A 557 33.91 -21.80 16.13
N LEU A 558 33.80 -22.73 17.07
CA LEU A 558 33.60 -22.48 18.50
C LEU A 558 34.88 -22.72 19.31
N ASP A 559 35.49 -23.91 19.23
CA ASP A 559 36.66 -24.29 20.03
C ASP A 559 38.01 -24.03 19.32
N GLY A 560 37.98 -23.88 17.98
CA GLY A 560 39.15 -23.66 17.13
C GLY A 560 39.67 -24.93 16.45
N TYR A 561 39.19 -26.11 16.83
CA TYR A 561 39.72 -27.41 16.43
C TYR A 561 38.78 -28.18 15.49
N ALA A 562 39.32 -28.68 14.37
CA ALA A 562 38.64 -29.68 13.55
C ALA A 562 39.19 -31.07 13.86
N ARG A 563 38.33 -32.08 13.77
CA ARG A 563 38.69 -33.49 13.92
C ARG A 563 38.88 -34.09 12.53
N GLU A 564 40.13 -34.28 12.11
CA GLU A 564 40.46 -34.76 10.77
C GLU A 564 40.97 -36.21 10.78
N ARG A 565 40.72 -36.92 9.67
CA ARG A 565 40.94 -38.36 9.50
C ARG A 565 42.36 -38.63 9.00
N MET A 566 43.09 -39.55 9.64
CA MET A 566 44.42 -39.94 9.17
C MET A 566 44.36 -40.59 7.77
N SER A 567 45.18 -40.10 6.85
CA SER A 567 45.71 -40.91 5.76
C SER A 567 46.71 -41.91 6.34
N ASN A 568 46.61 -43.19 5.96
CA ASN A 568 47.58 -44.21 6.36
C ASN A 568 48.91 -44.00 5.62
N GLU A 569 49.79 -43.17 6.20
CA GLU A 569 51.24 -43.24 5.96
C GLU A 569 51.93 -43.49 7.31
N PRO A 570 52.90 -44.41 7.39
CA PRO A 570 53.76 -44.50 8.56
C PRO A 570 54.61 -43.22 8.61
N VAL A 571 54.40 -42.41 9.64
CA VAL A 571 55.32 -41.30 9.93
C VAL A 571 56.66 -41.93 10.25
N THR A 572 57.62 -41.83 9.32
CA THR A 572 59.02 -42.15 9.59
C THR A 572 59.54 -41.11 10.58
N THR A 573 59.43 -41.42 11.87
CA THR A 573 60.07 -40.66 12.94
C THR A 573 61.58 -40.78 12.78
N LYS A 574 62.21 -39.83 12.08
CA LYS A 574 63.63 -39.58 12.28
C LYS A 574 63.79 -39.10 13.71
N ASN A 575 64.38 -39.95 14.56
CA ASN A 575 64.92 -39.49 15.83
C ASN A 575 65.97 -38.39 15.58
N PRO A 576 66.12 -37.44 16.51
CA PRO A 576 67.12 -36.39 16.41
C PRO A 576 68.54 -36.85 16.80
N ASP A 577 68.72 -38.14 17.13
CA ASP A 577 70.02 -38.75 17.40
C ASP A 577 70.37 -39.79 16.31
N GLY A 578 71.65 -39.82 15.93
CA GLY A 578 72.17 -40.47 14.74
C GLY A 578 72.73 -41.88 14.96
N SER A 579 72.25 -42.63 15.94
CA SER A 579 72.64 -44.03 16.13
C SER A 579 71.98 -44.94 15.10
N LYS A 580 72.81 -45.72 14.39
CA LYS A 580 72.35 -46.90 13.65
C LYS A 580 72.38 -48.07 14.60
N ASP A 581 71.23 -48.70 14.85
CA ASP A 581 71.20 -50.06 15.36
C ASP A 581 71.10 -51.02 14.18
N CYS A 582 71.94 -52.05 14.21
CA CYS A 582 71.89 -53.20 13.32
C CYS A 582 70.97 -54.26 13.93
N ASP A 583 70.09 -54.83 13.11
CA ASP A 583 69.92 -56.29 12.92
C ASP A 583 68.98 -56.54 11.72
#